data_AF-B9RCW4-F1
#
_entry.id   AF-B9RCW4-F1
#
_cell.length_a   1.000
_cell.length_b   1.000
_cell.length_c   1.000
_cell.angle_alpha   90.00
_cell.angle_beta   90.00
_cell.angle_gamma   90.00
#
_symmetry.space_group_name_H-M   'P 1'
#
loop_
_entity.id
_entity.type
_entity.pdbx_description
1 polymer ?
#
loop_
_entity_poly.entity_id
_entity_poly.type
_entity_poly.pdbx_seq_one_letter_code
_entity_poly.pdbx_strand_id
1 'polypeptide(L)'
;MARMSHLTLLIFIFPLLLHSAHSKTLKRDVKALNEIKASLGWRVVYAWVGDDPCGDGDLPPWSGVTCSTQGDYRVVTELEVYAVSIVGPFPTAVTNLLDLTRLDLHNNKLTGPIPPQIGRLKRLKILNLRWNKLQDVIPPEIGELKSLTHLYLSFNNFKGEIPKELANLPELRYLYLHENRFSGRIPAELGTLQNLRHFYLNNNYLTGGVPAQLSNLTNLEILHLSYNKMSGIIPAAIAHIPKLTHLYLDHNQFSGRIPDAFYKHQFLKEMYIEGNAFKPGVNPIGVHKVLEVSDADFIV
;
A
#
# COMPACT_ATOMS: atom_id res chain seq x y z
N MET A 1 -72.08 35.03 41.45
CA MET A 1 -71.85 33.79 42.20
C MET A 1 -71.92 32.64 41.20
N ALA A 2 -70.79 31.94 40.96
CA ALA A 2 -70.62 30.70 40.18
C ALA A 2 -71.00 30.74 38.67
N ARG A 3 -70.31 30.11 37.71
CA ARG A 3 -69.18 29.17 37.72
C ARG A 3 -68.47 29.27 36.34
N MET A 4 -67.15 29.33 36.36
CA MET A 4 -66.27 29.28 35.18
C MET A 4 -66.46 27.95 34.42
N SER A 5 -66.72 28.02 33.12
CA SER A 5 -66.57 26.89 32.20
C SER A 5 -65.10 26.78 31.81
N HIS A 6 -64.39 25.79 32.36
CA HIS A 6 -63.05 25.44 31.90
C HIS A 6 -63.16 24.80 30.52
N LEU A 7 -62.77 25.55 29.48
CA LEU A 7 -62.53 25.01 28.15
C LEU A 7 -61.12 24.39 28.15
N THR A 8 -61.05 23.08 28.37
CA THR A 8 -59.80 22.32 28.27
C THR A 8 -59.38 22.29 26.80
N LEU A 9 -58.36 23.08 26.45
CA LEU A 9 -57.73 23.06 25.14
C LEU A 9 -56.95 21.74 25.02
N LEU A 10 -57.52 20.76 24.33
CA LEU A 10 -56.81 19.54 23.91
C LEU A 10 -55.78 19.93 22.84
N ILE A 11 -54.56 20.22 23.28
CA ILE A 11 -53.41 20.35 22.38
C ILE A 11 -53.10 18.95 21.88
N PHE A 12 -53.52 18.65 20.65
CA PHE A 12 -53.00 17.50 19.91
C PHE A 12 -51.53 17.80 19.58
N ILE A 13 -50.64 17.35 20.47
CA ILE A 13 -49.22 17.21 20.14
C ILE A 13 -49.16 16.06 19.14
N PHE A 14 -49.19 16.39 17.84
CA PHE A 14 -48.67 15.46 16.84
C PHE A 14 -47.22 15.18 17.24
N PRO A 15 -46.82 13.91 17.45
CA PRO A 15 -45.40 13.63 17.54
C PRO A 15 -44.82 14.11 16.21
N LEU A 16 -43.92 15.09 16.27
CA LEU A 16 -43.01 15.34 15.17
C LEU A 16 -42.27 14.01 15.01
N LEU A 17 -42.70 13.22 14.03
CA LEU A 17 -41.86 12.17 13.49
C LEU A 17 -40.63 12.91 12.97
N LEU A 18 -39.61 13.01 13.81
CA LEU A 18 -38.24 13.18 13.39
C LEU A 18 -37.95 11.99 12.48
N HIS A 19 -38.38 12.08 11.22
CA HIS A 19 -37.67 11.39 10.16
C HIS A 19 -36.25 11.87 10.32
N SER A 20 -35.35 11.01 10.77
CA SER A 20 -33.94 11.33 10.68
C SER A 20 -33.69 11.50 9.19
N ALA A 21 -33.62 12.75 8.74
CA ALA A 21 -33.25 13.06 7.38
C ALA A 21 -31.80 12.63 7.27
N HIS A 22 -31.58 11.38 6.85
CA HIS A 22 -30.25 10.85 6.67
C HIS A 22 -29.53 11.76 5.68
N SER A 23 -28.40 12.32 6.11
CA SER A 23 -27.57 13.21 5.31
C SER A 23 -27.26 12.54 3.98
N LYS A 24 -27.67 13.14 2.86
CA LYS A 24 -27.48 12.52 1.54
C LYS A 24 -25.99 12.38 1.22
N THR A 25 -25.63 11.32 0.52
CA THR A 25 -24.26 11.16 0.03
C THR A 25 -23.97 12.16 -1.07
N LEU A 26 -22.75 12.70 -1.06
CA LEU A 26 -22.30 13.69 -2.02
C LEU A 26 -22.47 13.16 -3.46
N LYS A 27 -23.18 13.90 -4.32
CA LYS A 27 -23.52 13.47 -5.70
C LYS A 27 -22.30 13.02 -6.52
N ARG A 28 -21.15 13.64 -6.28
CA ARG A 28 -19.85 13.27 -6.89
C ARG A 28 -19.50 11.80 -6.59
N ASP A 29 -19.62 11.41 -5.33
CA ASP A 29 -19.25 10.07 -4.86
C ASP A 29 -20.26 9.03 -5.33
N VAL A 30 -21.56 9.37 -5.28
CA VAL A 30 -22.65 8.56 -5.85
C VAL A 30 -22.39 8.28 -7.34
N LYS A 31 -22.05 9.31 -8.12
CA LYS A 31 -21.74 9.16 -9.55
C LYS A 31 -20.51 8.26 -9.77
N ALA A 32 -19.43 8.52 -9.04
CA ALA A 32 -18.19 7.74 -9.16
C ALA A 32 -18.40 6.25 -8.85
N LEU A 33 -19.13 5.94 -7.77
CA LEU A 33 -19.43 4.55 -7.42
C LEU A 33 -20.40 3.89 -8.40
N ASN A 34 -21.36 4.61 -8.97
CA ASN A 34 -22.22 4.05 -10.02
C ASN A 34 -21.45 3.74 -11.33
N GLU A 35 -20.46 4.58 -11.69
CA GLU A 35 -19.54 4.27 -12.81
C GLU A 35 -18.69 3.03 -12.50
N ILE A 36 -18.18 2.91 -11.26
CA ILE A 36 -17.46 1.71 -10.81
C ILE A 36 -18.38 0.49 -10.87
N LYS A 37 -19.62 0.61 -10.42
CA LYS A 37 -20.63 -0.47 -10.42
C LYS A 37 -20.81 -1.09 -11.81
N ALA A 38 -20.77 -0.28 -12.86
CA ALA A 38 -20.83 -0.78 -14.25
C ALA A 38 -19.61 -1.63 -14.66
N SER A 39 -18.46 -1.43 -14.00
CA SER A 39 -17.26 -2.26 -14.18
C SER A 39 -17.21 -3.49 -13.27
N LEU A 40 -18.09 -3.55 -12.26
CA LEU A 40 -18.19 -4.71 -11.38
C LEU A 40 -18.97 -5.82 -12.08
N GLY A 41 -18.41 -7.03 -12.12
CA GLY A 41 -19.12 -8.20 -12.62
C GLY A 41 -20.41 -8.45 -11.83
N TRP A 42 -21.37 -9.14 -12.47
CA TRP A 42 -22.72 -9.41 -11.93
C TRP A 42 -22.76 -9.94 -10.48
N ARG A 43 -21.69 -10.61 -10.03
CA ARG A 43 -21.55 -11.15 -8.68
C ARG A 43 -21.50 -10.09 -7.56
N VAL A 44 -21.04 -8.87 -7.85
CA VAL A 44 -20.98 -7.77 -6.86
C VAL A 44 -22.22 -6.89 -6.90
N VAL A 45 -22.90 -6.85 -8.05
CA VAL A 45 -24.09 -6.01 -8.25
C VAL A 45 -25.22 -6.37 -7.26
N TYR A 46 -25.29 -7.62 -6.80
CA TYR A 46 -26.26 -8.06 -5.79
C TYR A 46 -26.04 -7.47 -4.39
N ALA A 47 -24.82 -7.01 -4.07
CA ALA A 47 -24.51 -6.42 -2.77
C ALA A 47 -24.58 -4.87 -2.77
N TRP A 48 -24.70 -4.27 -3.95
CA TRP A 48 -24.77 -2.81 -4.15
C TRP A 48 -26.21 -2.46 -4.57
N VAL A 49 -27.14 -2.50 -3.61
CA VAL A 49 -28.58 -2.28 -3.83
C VAL A 49 -28.97 -0.85 -3.45
N GLY A 50 -29.94 -0.27 -4.17
CA GLY A 50 -30.37 1.11 -3.96
C GLY A 50 -29.51 2.15 -4.69
N ASP A 51 -29.88 3.43 -4.50
CA ASP A 51 -29.26 4.57 -5.19
C ASP A 51 -28.18 5.29 -4.36
N ASP A 52 -28.23 5.17 -3.02
CA ASP A 52 -27.25 5.78 -2.12
C ASP A 52 -26.23 4.73 -1.64
N PRO A 53 -24.94 4.85 -2.01
CA PRO A 53 -23.90 3.90 -1.62
C PRO A 53 -23.61 3.88 -0.12
N CYS A 54 -24.00 4.92 0.61
CA CYS A 54 -23.88 4.96 2.06
C CYS A 54 -25.16 4.48 2.77
N GLY A 55 -26.15 3.96 2.03
CA GLY A 55 -27.47 3.56 2.53
C GLY A 55 -28.38 4.76 2.74
N ASP A 56 -29.70 4.60 2.64
CA ASP A 56 -30.68 5.70 2.72
C ASP A 56 -31.57 5.64 3.97
N GLY A 57 -31.33 4.68 4.85
CA GLY A 57 -32.11 4.41 6.07
C GLY A 57 -32.99 3.17 5.93
N ASP A 58 -33.48 2.89 4.73
CA ASP A 58 -34.23 1.67 4.41
C ASP A 58 -33.29 0.56 3.93
N LEU A 59 -32.25 0.94 3.17
CA LEU A 59 -31.22 0.05 2.67
C LEU A 59 -29.87 0.28 3.37
N PRO A 60 -29.09 -0.78 3.63
CA PRO A 60 -27.76 -0.66 4.21
C PRO A 60 -26.77 -0.02 3.22
N PRO A 61 -25.63 0.52 3.72
CA PRO A 61 -24.52 0.90 2.85
C PRO A 61 -24.09 -0.25 1.95
N TRP A 62 -23.60 0.08 0.76
CA TRP A 62 -23.06 -0.89 -0.19
C TRP A 62 -21.90 -1.65 0.44
N SER A 63 -21.86 -2.97 0.24
CA SER A 63 -20.80 -3.80 0.80
C SER A 63 -19.42 -3.30 0.35
N GLY A 64 -18.51 -3.11 1.32
CA GLY A 64 -17.17 -2.57 1.08
C GLY A 64 -17.11 -1.04 0.96
N VAL A 65 -18.21 -0.31 1.14
CA VAL A 65 -18.25 1.16 1.15
C VAL A 65 -18.40 1.65 2.59
N THR A 66 -17.42 2.42 3.08
CA THR A 66 -17.50 3.13 4.35
C THR A 66 -17.68 4.61 4.10
N CYS A 67 -18.59 5.24 4.84
CA CYS A 67 -18.88 6.66 4.71
C CYS A 67 -18.73 7.42 6.03
N SER A 68 -18.46 8.71 5.93
CA SER A 68 -18.38 9.64 7.06
C SER A 68 -19.32 10.82 6.83
N THR A 69 -20.01 11.23 7.89
CA THR A 69 -20.87 12.43 7.88
C THR A 69 -20.01 13.69 8.02
N GLN A 70 -20.18 14.64 7.10
CA GLN A 70 -19.50 15.93 7.03
C GLN A 70 -20.56 17.04 7.00
N GLY A 71 -20.96 17.54 8.18
CA GLY A 71 -22.11 18.42 8.29
C GLY A 71 -23.39 17.74 7.81
N ASP A 72 -24.03 18.31 6.79
CA ASP A 72 -25.34 17.85 6.29
C ASP A 72 -25.26 16.81 5.16
N TYR A 73 -24.05 16.35 4.80
CA TYR A 73 -23.85 15.34 3.76
C TYR A 73 -22.91 14.23 4.22
N ARG A 74 -22.92 13.10 3.50
CA ARG A 74 -21.96 12.00 3.68
C ARG A 74 -20.97 11.96 2.52
N VAL A 75 -19.76 11.51 2.81
CA VAL A 75 -18.70 11.25 1.82
C VAL A 75 -18.18 9.83 1.96
N VAL A 76 -17.72 9.25 0.86
CA VAL A 76 -17.09 7.93 0.86
C VAL A 76 -15.65 8.06 1.32
N THR A 77 -15.32 7.39 2.42
CA THR A 77 -13.98 7.42 3.01
C THR A 77 -13.22 6.14 2.75
N GLU A 78 -13.89 5.00 2.58
CA GLU A 78 -13.21 3.73 2.29
C GLU A 78 -13.96 2.96 1.21
N LEU A 79 -13.18 2.35 0.31
CA LEU A 79 -13.68 1.47 -0.72
C LEU A 79 -12.85 0.18 -0.73
N GLU A 80 -13.48 -0.92 -0.35
CA GLU A 80 -12.89 -2.24 -0.20
C GLU A 80 -13.65 -3.26 -1.05
N VAL A 81 -13.18 -3.47 -2.27
CA VAL A 81 -13.81 -4.36 -3.26
C VAL A 81 -12.75 -5.35 -3.76
N TYR A 82 -12.33 -6.24 -2.87
CA TYR A 82 -11.27 -7.22 -3.10
C TYR A 82 -11.81 -8.64 -3.29
N ALA A 83 -11.06 -9.50 -3.98
CA ALA A 83 -11.38 -10.93 -4.16
C ALA A 83 -12.74 -11.24 -4.83
N VAL A 84 -13.30 -10.28 -5.59
CA VAL A 84 -14.60 -10.42 -6.27
C VAL A 84 -14.49 -10.62 -7.78
N SER A 85 -13.27 -10.84 -8.28
CA SER A 85 -12.98 -11.08 -9.70
C SER A 85 -13.40 -9.94 -10.64
N ILE A 86 -13.20 -8.68 -10.24
CA ILE A 86 -13.36 -7.53 -11.15
C ILE A 86 -12.41 -7.73 -12.33
N VAL A 87 -12.92 -7.57 -13.56
CA VAL A 87 -12.16 -7.67 -14.80
C VAL A 87 -12.22 -6.33 -15.53
N GLY A 88 -11.12 -5.92 -16.14
CA GLY A 88 -11.07 -4.71 -16.95
C GLY A 88 -9.96 -3.77 -16.51
N PRO A 89 -9.93 -2.53 -17.04
CA PRO A 89 -8.94 -1.55 -16.62
C PRO A 89 -9.16 -1.10 -15.16
N PHE A 90 -8.13 -0.51 -14.56
CA PHE A 90 -8.29 0.22 -13.29
C PHE A 90 -9.45 1.25 -13.41
N PRO A 91 -10.41 1.29 -12.47
CA PRO A 91 -11.56 2.17 -12.58
C PRO A 91 -11.18 3.62 -12.25
N THR A 92 -10.90 4.43 -13.29
CA THR A 92 -10.49 5.84 -13.12
C THR A 92 -11.50 6.68 -12.33
N ALA A 93 -12.79 6.34 -12.36
CA ALA A 93 -13.83 7.01 -11.57
C ALA A 93 -13.53 7.04 -10.06
N VAL A 94 -12.77 6.08 -9.53
CA VAL A 94 -12.36 6.06 -8.11
C VAL A 94 -11.55 7.30 -7.72
N THR A 95 -10.87 7.93 -8.68
CA THR A 95 -10.08 9.15 -8.46
C THR A 95 -10.94 10.40 -8.18
N ASN A 96 -12.27 10.26 -8.27
CA ASN A 96 -13.23 11.30 -7.89
C ASN A 96 -13.71 11.19 -6.44
N LEU A 97 -13.38 10.11 -5.71
CA LEU A 97 -13.70 9.95 -4.29
C LEU A 97 -12.67 10.72 -3.45
N LEU A 98 -12.74 12.06 -3.45
CA LEU A 98 -11.65 12.91 -2.94
C LEU A 98 -11.40 12.78 -1.42
N ASP A 99 -12.36 12.23 -0.69
CA ASP A 99 -12.31 12.04 0.76
C ASP A 99 -11.81 10.65 1.17
N LEU A 100 -11.43 9.82 0.18
CA LEU A 100 -10.99 8.45 0.37
C LEU A 100 -9.68 8.38 1.17
N THR A 101 -9.70 7.63 2.26
CA THR A 101 -8.57 7.30 3.13
C THR A 101 -8.05 5.89 2.86
N ARG A 102 -8.89 4.98 2.35
CA ARG A 102 -8.53 3.60 2.02
C ARG A 102 -9.14 3.16 0.69
N LEU A 103 -8.27 2.74 -0.22
CA LEU A 103 -8.65 2.06 -1.47
C LEU A 103 -8.04 0.66 -1.45
N ASP A 104 -8.90 -0.35 -1.39
CA ASP A 104 -8.50 -1.75 -1.46
C ASP A 104 -9.23 -2.48 -2.59
N LEU A 105 -8.49 -2.80 -3.66
CA LEU A 105 -8.97 -3.55 -4.82
C LEU A 105 -8.15 -4.82 -5.05
N HIS A 106 -7.53 -5.37 -3.99
CA HIS A 106 -6.63 -6.51 -4.15
C HIS A 106 -7.31 -7.79 -4.63
N ASN A 107 -6.52 -8.72 -5.16
CA ASN A 107 -7.00 -10.04 -5.61
C ASN A 107 -8.17 -9.94 -6.63
N ASN A 108 -7.97 -9.12 -7.66
CA ASN A 108 -8.88 -8.98 -8.78
C ASN A 108 -8.14 -9.25 -10.10
N LYS A 109 -8.77 -8.96 -11.24
CA LYS A 109 -8.18 -9.10 -12.58
C LYS A 109 -8.09 -7.74 -13.26
N LEU A 110 -7.80 -6.68 -12.49
CA LEU A 110 -7.61 -5.33 -13.02
C LEU A 110 -6.38 -5.28 -13.93
N THR A 111 -6.47 -4.55 -15.03
CA THR A 111 -5.46 -4.41 -16.08
C THR A 111 -5.19 -2.94 -16.36
N GLY A 112 -4.24 -2.66 -17.27
CA GLY A 112 -3.87 -1.29 -17.63
C GLY A 112 -3.04 -0.59 -16.55
N PRO A 113 -2.74 0.71 -16.76
CA PRO A 113 -1.93 1.51 -15.84
C PRO A 113 -2.75 2.00 -14.64
N ILE A 114 -2.05 2.41 -13.58
CA ILE A 114 -2.64 3.32 -12.58
C ILE A 114 -2.76 4.70 -13.25
N PRO A 115 -3.94 5.34 -13.27
CA PRO A 115 -4.10 6.65 -13.87
C PRO A 115 -3.38 7.73 -13.04
N PRO A 116 -2.69 8.71 -13.67
CA PRO A 116 -2.06 9.84 -12.96
C PRO A 116 -3.00 10.60 -12.01
N GLN A 117 -4.30 10.62 -12.34
CA GLN A 117 -5.35 11.22 -11.52
C GLN A 117 -5.45 10.62 -10.10
N ILE A 118 -4.81 9.47 -9.84
CA ILE A 118 -4.68 8.92 -8.48
C ILE A 118 -4.11 9.95 -7.50
N GLY A 119 -3.21 10.84 -7.97
CA GLY A 119 -2.62 11.91 -7.16
C GLY A 119 -3.64 12.88 -6.56
N ARG A 120 -4.89 12.92 -7.05
CA ARG A 120 -5.98 13.75 -6.51
C ARG A 120 -6.47 13.30 -5.13
N LEU A 121 -6.22 12.04 -4.75
CA LEU A 121 -6.73 11.45 -3.50
C LEU A 121 -5.89 11.87 -2.28
N LYS A 122 -5.88 13.17 -1.96
CA LYS A 122 -4.94 13.76 -0.98
C LYS A 122 -5.08 13.21 0.45
N ARG A 123 -6.22 12.60 0.78
CA ARG A 123 -6.47 11.97 2.09
C ARG A 123 -6.09 10.48 2.14
N LEU A 124 -5.65 9.90 1.02
CA LEU A 124 -5.42 8.46 0.92
C LEU A 124 -4.26 8.03 1.82
N LYS A 125 -4.54 7.09 2.71
CA LYS A 125 -3.57 6.48 3.64
C LYS A 125 -3.16 5.09 3.19
N ILE A 126 -4.08 4.34 2.57
CA ILE A 126 -3.85 2.95 2.16
C ILE A 126 -4.26 2.82 0.70
N LEU A 127 -3.30 2.43 -0.15
CA LEU A 127 -3.54 2.01 -1.53
C LEU A 127 -3.11 0.55 -1.67
N ASN A 128 -4.09 -0.35 -1.77
CA ASN A 128 -3.86 -1.78 -1.92
C ASN A 128 -4.38 -2.28 -3.27
N LEU A 129 -3.45 -2.57 -4.19
CA LEU A 129 -3.71 -3.06 -5.53
C LEU A 129 -3.02 -4.41 -5.81
N ARG A 130 -2.55 -5.10 -4.75
CA ARG A 130 -1.82 -6.36 -4.90
C ARG A 130 -2.66 -7.44 -5.60
N TRP A 131 -2.00 -8.43 -6.20
CA TRP A 131 -2.66 -9.56 -6.88
C TRP A 131 -3.67 -9.07 -7.92
N ASN A 132 -3.19 -8.32 -8.89
CA ASN A 132 -3.93 -7.90 -10.06
C ASN A 132 -3.08 -8.16 -11.32
N LYS A 133 -3.49 -7.63 -12.46
CA LYS A 133 -2.75 -7.67 -13.72
C LYS A 133 -2.40 -6.25 -14.20
N LEU A 134 -2.28 -5.29 -13.28
CA LEU A 134 -1.92 -3.90 -13.59
C LEU A 134 -0.52 -3.89 -14.22
N GLN A 135 -0.29 -2.95 -15.12
CA GLN A 135 0.90 -2.93 -15.97
C GLN A 135 1.40 -1.50 -16.18
N ASP A 136 2.45 -1.37 -16.99
CA ASP A 136 3.12 -0.09 -17.29
C ASP A 136 3.84 0.49 -16.07
N VAL A 137 4.22 1.77 -16.15
CA VAL A 137 5.02 2.42 -15.10
C VAL A 137 4.14 2.87 -13.94
N ILE A 138 4.72 2.98 -12.74
CA ILE A 138 4.07 3.68 -11.64
C ILE A 138 4.01 5.18 -12.01
N PRO A 139 2.83 5.83 -11.99
CA PRO A 139 2.74 7.27 -12.25
C PRO A 139 3.44 8.06 -11.14
N PRO A 140 4.32 9.04 -11.47
CA PRO A 140 5.00 9.89 -10.49
C PRO A 140 4.04 10.62 -9.53
N GLU A 141 2.80 10.86 -9.96
CA GLU A 141 1.73 11.51 -9.18
C GLU A 141 1.34 10.73 -7.92
N ILE A 142 1.71 9.44 -7.78
CA ILE A 142 1.63 8.74 -6.49
C ILE A 142 2.40 9.53 -5.42
N GLY A 143 3.53 10.15 -5.77
CA GLY A 143 4.32 11.01 -4.88
C GLY A 143 3.58 12.23 -4.34
N GLU A 144 2.38 12.55 -4.86
CA GLU A 144 1.55 13.62 -4.33
C GLU A 144 0.62 13.20 -3.17
N LEU A 145 0.55 11.90 -2.86
CA LEU A 145 -0.32 11.34 -1.82
C LEU A 145 0.31 11.50 -0.43
N LYS A 146 0.39 12.74 0.08
CA LYS A 146 1.17 13.06 1.29
C LYS A 146 0.75 12.33 2.56
N SER A 147 -0.48 11.83 2.63
CA SER A 147 -0.98 11.03 3.76
C SER A 147 -0.75 9.53 3.61
N LEU A 148 -0.14 9.06 2.51
CA LEU A 148 -0.02 7.64 2.21
C LEU A 148 0.96 6.96 3.17
N THR A 149 0.48 5.93 3.85
CA THR A 149 1.23 5.13 4.82
C THR A 149 1.53 3.72 4.31
N HIS A 150 0.66 3.19 3.44
CA HIS A 150 0.79 1.85 2.87
C HIS A 150 0.60 1.91 1.35
N LEU A 151 1.63 1.49 0.62
CA LEU A 151 1.59 1.33 -0.83
C LEU A 151 1.87 -0.13 -1.18
N TYR A 152 0.81 -0.86 -1.57
CA TYR A 152 0.89 -2.27 -1.90
C TYR A 152 0.58 -2.50 -3.38
N LEU A 153 1.63 -2.70 -4.17
CA LEU A 153 1.56 -2.91 -5.62
C LEU A 153 2.10 -4.28 -6.05
N SER A 154 2.39 -5.16 -5.10
CA SER A 154 3.00 -6.46 -5.39
C SER A 154 2.12 -7.40 -6.18
N PHE A 155 2.73 -8.38 -6.85
CA PHE A 155 2.03 -9.35 -7.71
C PHE A 155 1.19 -8.67 -8.80
N ASN A 156 1.87 -7.89 -9.64
CA ASN A 156 1.32 -7.23 -10.82
C ASN A 156 2.33 -7.35 -11.99
N ASN A 157 2.11 -6.63 -13.08
CA ASN A 157 2.99 -6.57 -14.24
C ASN A 157 3.62 -5.16 -14.42
N PHE A 158 3.81 -4.40 -13.34
CA PHE A 158 4.45 -3.08 -13.43
C PHE A 158 5.87 -3.20 -13.97
N LYS A 159 6.27 -2.28 -14.85
CA LYS A 159 7.57 -2.28 -15.56
C LYS A 159 8.21 -0.90 -15.50
N GLY A 160 9.45 -0.80 -15.98
CA GLY A 160 10.21 0.45 -15.95
C GLY A 160 10.85 0.69 -14.59
N GLU A 161 11.34 1.91 -14.37
CA GLU A 161 12.03 2.29 -13.14
C GLU A 161 11.05 2.59 -12.01
N ILE A 162 11.53 2.45 -10.76
CA ILE A 162 10.81 2.92 -9.58
C ILE A 162 10.88 4.45 -9.58
N PRO A 163 9.75 5.19 -9.57
CA PRO A 163 9.78 6.66 -9.58
C PRO A 163 10.44 7.20 -8.32
N LYS A 164 11.39 8.14 -8.49
CA LYS A 164 12.03 8.84 -7.37
C LYS A 164 11.03 9.68 -6.58
N GLU A 165 9.91 10.08 -7.18
CA GLU A 165 8.83 10.86 -6.58
C GLU A 165 8.15 10.11 -5.42
N LEU A 166 8.31 8.78 -5.32
CA LEU A 166 7.88 8.03 -4.13
C LEU A 166 8.62 8.50 -2.86
N ALA A 167 9.80 9.12 -2.97
CA ALA A 167 10.50 9.78 -1.88
C ALA A 167 9.73 10.98 -1.30
N ASN A 168 8.72 11.49 -2.01
CA ASN A 168 7.89 12.61 -1.58
C ASN A 168 6.69 12.18 -0.69
N LEU A 169 6.70 10.95 -0.17
CA LEU A 169 5.67 10.36 0.68
C LEU A 169 6.14 10.33 2.16
N PRO A 170 6.00 11.43 2.91
CA PRO A 170 6.63 11.57 4.23
C PRO A 170 6.12 10.56 5.26
N GLU A 171 4.87 10.11 5.12
CA GLU A 171 4.20 9.19 6.05
C GLU A 171 4.37 7.70 5.68
N LEU A 172 5.09 7.38 4.60
CA LEU A 172 5.14 6.01 4.08
C LEU A 172 5.86 5.07 5.04
N ARG A 173 5.18 3.97 5.40
CA ARG A 173 5.68 2.94 6.33
C ARG A 173 5.92 1.60 5.66
N TYR A 174 5.09 1.26 4.66
CA TYR A 174 5.15 -0.02 3.98
C TYR A 174 5.12 0.20 2.46
N LEU A 175 6.19 -0.22 1.78
CA LEU A 175 6.35 -0.11 0.34
C LEU A 175 6.59 -1.49 -0.26
N TYR A 176 5.53 -2.10 -0.83
CA TYR A 176 5.59 -3.45 -1.38
C TYR A 176 5.47 -3.39 -2.90
N LEU A 177 6.61 -3.59 -3.57
CA LEU A 177 6.74 -3.60 -5.03
C LEU A 177 7.22 -4.96 -5.57
N HIS A 178 7.37 -5.97 -4.71
CA HIS A 178 7.83 -7.29 -5.08
C HIS A 178 6.91 -7.99 -6.10
N GLU A 179 7.43 -8.99 -6.81
CA GLU A 179 6.65 -9.77 -7.80
C GLU A 179 6.07 -8.88 -8.90
N ASN A 180 6.97 -8.17 -9.58
CA ASN A 180 6.67 -7.27 -10.70
C ASN A 180 7.79 -7.40 -11.74
N ARG A 181 7.89 -6.44 -12.67
CA ARG A 181 8.90 -6.37 -13.71
C ARG A 181 9.70 -5.06 -13.65
N PHE A 182 9.88 -4.50 -12.45
CA PHE A 182 10.66 -3.27 -12.26
C PHE A 182 12.11 -3.48 -12.70
N SER A 183 12.65 -2.48 -13.39
CA SER A 183 14.02 -2.45 -13.92
C SER A 183 14.75 -1.18 -13.47
N GLY A 184 15.99 -1.00 -13.91
CA GLY A 184 16.79 0.16 -13.52
C GLY A 184 17.35 0.02 -12.10
N ARG A 185 17.67 1.15 -11.46
CA ARG A 185 18.28 1.18 -10.12
C ARG A 185 17.23 1.49 -9.05
N ILE A 186 17.54 1.16 -7.80
CA ILE A 186 16.81 1.71 -6.65
C ILE A 186 17.15 3.20 -6.55
N PRO A 187 16.17 4.13 -6.59
CA PRO A 187 16.45 5.56 -6.43
C PRO A 187 17.04 5.85 -5.06
N ALA A 188 18.14 6.60 -5.02
CA ALA A 188 18.81 6.97 -3.76
C ALA A 188 17.93 7.91 -2.91
N GLU A 189 17.04 8.65 -3.56
CA GLU A 189 16.07 9.55 -2.95
C GLU A 189 15.14 8.81 -1.98
N LEU A 190 14.89 7.51 -2.16
CA LEU A 190 14.08 6.74 -1.22
C LEU A 190 14.69 6.66 0.18
N GLY A 191 15.98 6.98 0.34
CA GLY A 191 16.64 7.16 1.63
C GLY A 191 16.09 8.31 2.48
N THR A 192 15.20 9.16 1.95
CA THR A 192 14.55 10.23 2.71
C THR A 192 13.32 9.78 3.50
N LEU A 193 12.81 8.57 3.26
CA LEU A 193 11.56 8.05 3.84
C LEU A 193 11.71 7.65 5.32
N GLN A 194 11.81 8.63 6.20
CA GLN A 194 12.13 8.42 7.63
C GLN A 194 11.16 7.49 8.38
N ASN A 195 9.92 7.36 7.91
CA ASN A 195 8.91 6.48 8.52
C ASN A 195 8.88 5.06 7.94
N LEU A 196 9.70 4.76 6.92
CA LEU A 196 9.66 3.47 6.23
C LEU A 196 10.15 2.36 7.15
N ARG A 197 9.31 1.32 7.30
CA ARG A 197 9.58 0.14 8.14
C ARG A 197 9.86 -1.07 7.27
N HIS A 198 9.04 -1.30 6.25
CA HIS A 198 9.16 -2.47 5.39
C HIS A 198 9.34 -2.05 3.94
N PHE A 199 10.42 -2.55 3.33
CA PHE A 199 10.72 -2.28 1.94
C PHE A 199 10.95 -3.57 1.16
N TYR A 200 9.97 -3.96 0.36
CA TYR A 200 9.97 -5.22 -0.40
C TYR A 200 10.08 -4.95 -1.90
N LEU A 201 11.19 -5.39 -2.50
CA LEU A 201 11.55 -5.22 -3.90
C LEU A 201 11.88 -6.55 -4.61
N ASN A 202 11.77 -7.68 -3.92
CA ASN A 202 12.17 -8.98 -4.46
C ASN A 202 11.37 -9.42 -5.69
N ASN A 203 11.91 -10.38 -6.44
CA ASN A 203 11.28 -10.91 -7.65
C ASN A 203 10.98 -9.78 -8.66
N ASN A 204 12.04 -9.09 -9.08
CA ASN A 204 12.02 -8.03 -10.09
C ASN A 204 13.28 -8.13 -10.98
N TYR A 205 13.51 -7.13 -11.84
CA TYR A 205 14.70 -7.03 -12.70
C TYR A 205 15.58 -5.84 -12.32
N LEU A 206 15.62 -5.46 -11.04
CA LEU A 206 16.41 -4.32 -10.57
C LEU A 206 17.91 -4.60 -10.73
N THR A 207 18.67 -3.55 -11.02
CA THR A 207 20.11 -3.57 -11.32
C THR A 207 20.86 -2.51 -10.51
N GLY A 208 22.19 -2.54 -10.58
CA GLY A 208 23.04 -1.62 -9.82
C GLY A 208 23.16 -2.03 -8.34
N GLY A 209 23.90 -1.22 -7.58
CA GLY A 209 24.14 -1.48 -6.16
C GLY A 209 23.05 -0.95 -5.24
N VAL A 210 23.10 -1.39 -3.98
CA VAL A 210 22.27 -0.83 -2.91
C VAL A 210 22.71 0.62 -2.66
N PRO A 211 21.83 1.64 -2.80
CA PRO A 211 22.18 3.01 -2.50
C PRO A 211 22.57 3.16 -1.02
N ALA A 212 23.71 3.76 -0.74
CA ALA A 212 24.16 3.99 0.64
C ALA A 212 23.18 4.85 1.43
N GLN A 213 22.43 5.74 0.77
CA GLN A 213 21.41 6.61 1.33
C GLN A 213 20.29 5.83 2.05
N LEU A 214 20.07 4.54 1.73
CA LEU A 214 19.12 3.72 2.48
C LEU A 214 19.53 3.53 3.95
N SER A 215 20.79 3.80 4.33
CA SER A 215 21.21 3.82 5.74
C SER A 215 20.52 4.91 6.57
N ASN A 216 19.96 5.93 5.92
CA ASN A 216 19.23 7.01 6.59
C ASN A 216 17.82 6.58 7.05
N LEU A 217 17.37 5.39 6.68
CA LEU A 217 16.05 4.86 7.04
C LEU A 217 16.08 4.26 8.45
N THR A 218 16.16 5.12 9.46
CA THR A 218 16.36 4.71 10.86
C THR A 218 15.22 3.86 11.45
N ASN A 219 14.03 3.88 10.82
CA ASN A 219 12.90 3.04 11.19
C ASN A 219 12.78 1.74 10.39
N LEU A 220 13.69 1.47 9.45
CA LEU A 220 13.61 0.30 8.58
C LEU A 220 13.88 -0.98 9.38
N GLU A 221 12.93 -1.90 9.29
CA GLU A 221 12.92 -3.20 9.98
C GLU A 221 13.21 -4.34 9.01
N ILE A 222 12.72 -4.24 7.77
CA ILE A 222 12.87 -5.26 6.73
C ILE A 222 13.28 -4.63 5.41
N LEU A 223 14.39 -5.12 4.86
CA LEU A 223 14.83 -4.83 3.49
C LEU A 223 14.91 -6.14 2.70
N HIS A 224 14.05 -6.29 1.69
CA HIS A 224 13.95 -7.51 0.90
C HIS A 224 14.27 -7.23 -0.58
N LEU A 225 15.45 -7.67 -1.02
CA LEU A 225 16.01 -7.42 -2.36
C LEU A 225 16.24 -8.68 -3.18
N SER A 226 15.93 -9.86 -2.64
CA SER A 226 16.22 -11.14 -3.28
C SER A 226 15.64 -11.29 -4.68
N TYR A 227 16.22 -12.19 -5.48
CA TYR A 227 15.74 -12.49 -6.83
C TYR A 227 15.63 -11.23 -7.70
N ASN A 228 16.77 -10.57 -7.88
CA ASN A 228 16.95 -9.43 -8.77
C ASN A 228 18.26 -9.60 -9.57
N LYS A 229 18.69 -8.54 -10.26
CA LYS A 229 19.98 -8.47 -10.97
C LYS A 229 20.89 -7.41 -10.34
N MET A 230 20.76 -7.19 -9.02
CA MET A 230 21.54 -6.17 -8.32
C MET A 230 22.99 -6.60 -8.17
N SER A 231 23.91 -5.66 -8.21
CA SER A 231 25.35 -5.92 -8.32
C SER A 231 26.19 -4.99 -7.46
N GLY A 232 27.49 -5.29 -7.32
CA GLY A 232 28.41 -4.47 -6.53
C GLY A 232 28.45 -4.86 -5.06
N ILE A 233 29.08 -4.00 -4.23
CA ILE A 233 29.29 -4.26 -2.81
C ILE A 233 28.09 -3.82 -1.97
N ILE A 234 27.90 -4.46 -0.81
CA ILE A 234 26.93 -4.01 0.19
C ILE A 234 27.55 -2.84 0.98
N PRO A 235 26.95 -1.63 0.99
CA PRO A 235 27.50 -0.52 1.76
C PRO A 235 27.49 -0.82 3.26
N ALA A 236 28.63 -0.62 3.93
CA ALA A 236 28.76 -0.82 5.38
C ALA A 236 27.79 0.05 6.19
N ALA A 237 27.34 1.18 5.64
CA ALA A 237 26.35 2.05 6.27
C ALA A 237 25.00 1.34 6.52
N ILE A 238 24.61 0.36 5.71
CA ILE A 238 23.35 -0.39 5.89
C ILE A 238 23.35 -1.19 7.19
N ALA A 239 24.53 -1.65 7.64
CA ALA A 239 24.68 -2.33 8.92
C ALA A 239 24.48 -1.40 10.14
N HIS A 240 24.31 -0.09 9.95
CA HIS A 240 24.07 0.87 11.02
C HIS A 240 22.58 1.27 11.13
N ILE A 241 21.69 0.64 10.37
CA ILE A 241 20.25 0.87 10.47
C ILE A 241 19.75 0.23 11.78
N PRO A 242 19.40 1.03 12.80
CA PRO A 242 19.30 0.54 14.18
C PRO A 242 18.15 -0.44 14.41
N LYS A 243 17.10 -0.41 13.57
CA LYS A 243 15.93 -1.28 13.69
C LYS A 243 15.93 -2.44 12.72
N LEU A 244 16.99 -2.63 11.93
CA LEU A 244 17.03 -3.68 10.91
C LEU A 244 17.02 -5.06 11.56
N THR A 245 15.99 -5.84 11.22
CA THR A 245 15.79 -7.21 11.72
C THR A 245 15.95 -8.25 10.64
N HIS A 246 15.58 -7.94 9.40
CA HIS A 246 15.66 -8.89 8.28
C HIS A 246 16.27 -8.22 7.04
N LEU A 247 17.28 -8.87 6.48
CA LEU A 247 17.98 -8.42 5.28
C LEU A 247 18.07 -9.55 4.26
N TYR A 248 17.28 -9.49 3.21
CA TYR A 248 17.26 -10.52 2.16
C TYR A 248 17.95 -10.01 0.90
N LEU A 249 19.09 -10.61 0.54
CA LEU A 249 19.97 -10.23 -0.57
C LEU A 249 20.20 -11.39 -1.55
N ASP A 250 19.67 -12.57 -1.27
CA ASP A 250 19.94 -13.79 -2.02
C ASP A 250 19.49 -13.72 -3.49
N HIS A 251 20.09 -14.54 -4.34
CA HIS A 251 19.79 -14.62 -5.78
C HIS A 251 19.93 -13.26 -6.48
N ASN A 252 21.15 -12.72 -6.42
CA ASN A 252 21.56 -11.45 -7.05
C ASN A 252 22.97 -11.61 -7.65
N GLN A 253 23.65 -10.50 -7.93
CA GLN A 253 25.01 -10.45 -8.46
C GLN A 253 25.92 -9.60 -7.54
N PHE A 254 25.59 -9.53 -6.24
CA PHE A 254 26.42 -8.82 -5.27
C PHE A 254 27.79 -9.49 -5.14
N SER A 255 28.82 -8.69 -4.84
CA SER A 255 30.19 -9.14 -4.75
C SER A 255 30.93 -8.46 -3.60
N GLY A 256 32.20 -8.82 -3.42
CA GLY A 256 33.03 -8.30 -2.33
C GLY A 256 32.80 -9.03 -1.00
N ARG A 257 33.08 -8.37 0.12
CA ARG A 257 32.89 -8.93 1.46
C ARG A 257 31.60 -8.38 2.08
N ILE A 258 30.96 -9.21 2.90
CA ILE A 258 29.90 -8.74 3.79
C ILE A 258 30.54 -7.84 4.87
N PRO A 259 30.02 -6.62 5.09
CA PRO A 259 30.55 -5.73 6.13
C PRO A 259 30.49 -6.34 7.53
N ASP A 260 31.61 -6.29 8.27
CA ASP A 260 31.73 -6.92 9.59
C ASP A 260 30.71 -6.41 10.62
N ALA A 261 30.22 -5.19 10.43
CA ALA A 261 29.21 -4.57 11.29
C ALA A 261 27.89 -5.35 11.30
N PHE A 262 27.54 -6.07 10.23
CA PHE A 262 26.34 -6.93 10.23
C PHE A 262 26.47 -8.07 11.24
N TYR A 263 27.69 -8.56 11.49
CA TYR A 263 27.94 -9.63 12.48
C TYR A 263 27.78 -9.17 13.93
N LYS A 264 27.82 -7.85 14.15
CA LYS A 264 27.68 -7.23 15.47
C LYS A 264 26.35 -6.49 15.62
N HIS A 265 25.45 -6.60 14.64
CA HIS A 265 24.20 -5.85 14.65
C HIS A 265 23.26 -6.39 15.73
N GLN A 266 22.84 -5.51 16.66
CA GLN A 266 22.11 -5.88 17.86
C GLN A 266 20.75 -6.56 17.59
N PHE A 267 20.08 -6.16 16.51
CA PHE A 267 18.70 -6.58 16.22
C PHE A 267 18.54 -7.41 14.96
N LEU A 268 19.63 -7.67 14.22
CA LEU A 268 19.54 -8.43 12.96
C LEU A 268 19.29 -9.90 13.30
N LYS A 269 18.16 -10.42 12.85
CA LYS A 269 17.72 -11.80 13.08
C LYS A 269 18.06 -12.70 11.92
N GLU A 270 17.82 -12.20 10.70
CA GLU A 270 17.96 -12.98 9.48
C GLU A 270 18.70 -12.19 8.41
N MET A 271 19.65 -12.85 7.76
CA MET A 271 20.37 -12.32 6.60
C MET A 271 20.54 -13.41 5.53
N TYR A 272 19.89 -13.25 4.38
CA TYR A 272 19.95 -14.22 3.28
C TYR A 272 20.86 -13.67 2.19
N ILE A 273 21.92 -14.41 1.84
CA ILE A 273 22.97 -13.95 0.91
C ILE A 273 23.32 -14.95 -0.19
N GLU A 274 22.69 -16.12 -0.20
CA GLU A 274 22.94 -17.21 -1.16
C GLU A 274 22.78 -16.75 -2.61
N GLY A 275 23.44 -17.41 -3.57
CA GLY A 275 23.25 -17.09 -4.98
C GLY A 275 23.78 -15.70 -5.36
N ASN A 276 24.89 -15.29 -4.74
CA ASN A 276 25.66 -14.09 -5.05
C ASN A 276 27.14 -14.45 -5.29
N ALA A 277 27.95 -13.47 -5.69
CA ALA A 277 29.39 -13.59 -5.92
C ALA A 277 30.23 -13.03 -4.74
N PHE A 278 29.77 -13.21 -3.50
CA PHE A 278 30.53 -12.80 -2.31
C PHE A 278 31.82 -13.60 -2.18
N LYS A 279 32.88 -12.98 -1.65
CA LYS A 279 34.16 -13.64 -1.44
C LYS A 279 34.02 -14.75 -0.38
N PRO A 280 34.55 -15.96 -0.63
CA PRO A 280 34.61 -17.05 0.35
C PRO A 280 35.35 -16.64 1.65
N GLY A 281 34.99 -17.26 2.78
CA GLY A 281 35.71 -17.11 4.06
C GLY A 281 35.05 -16.19 5.10
N VAL A 282 33.73 -15.98 5.03
CA VAL A 282 32.99 -15.22 6.06
C VAL A 282 31.78 -16.01 6.54
N ASN A 283 31.74 -16.34 7.83
CA ASN A 283 30.70 -17.16 8.44
C ASN A 283 29.38 -16.36 8.60
N PRO A 284 28.22 -16.84 8.14
CA PRO A 284 26.92 -16.19 8.36
C PRO A 284 26.44 -16.29 9.82
N ILE A 285 25.55 -15.38 10.24
CA ILE A 285 24.83 -15.45 11.53
C ILE A 285 23.37 -15.84 11.28
N GLY A 286 22.86 -16.80 12.06
CA GLY A 286 21.46 -17.25 12.03
C GLY A 286 21.28 -18.64 11.42
N VAL A 287 20.09 -19.23 11.63
CA VAL A 287 19.76 -20.58 11.13
C VAL A 287 19.63 -20.51 9.59
N HIS A 288 20.64 -21.07 8.93
CA HIS A 288 21.03 -21.08 7.51
C HIS A 288 19.99 -21.03 6.37
N LYS A 289 20.41 -20.39 5.25
CA LYS A 289 20.89 -21.03 3.99
C LYS A 289 21.69 -20.05 3.08
N VAL A 290 22.86 -20.31 2.44
CA VAL A 290 24.12 -21.06 2.71
C VAL A 290 25.28 -20.34 1.97
N LEU A 291 26.49 -20.31 2.54
CA LEU A 291 27.77 -20.43 1.82
C LEU A 291 28.53 -21.61 2.45
N GLU A 292 28.66 -22.73 1.73
CA GLU A 292 29.48 -23.88 2.10
C GLU A 292 30.84 -23.74 1.41
N VAL A 293 31.92 -23.81 2.18
CA VAL A 293 33.28 -23.98 1.65
C VAL A 293 33.99 -25.04 2.49
N SER A 294 34.63 -25.97 1.78
CA SER A 294 35.04 -27.34 2.16
C SER A 294 35.93 -27.53 3.40
N ASP A 295 35.82 -28.74 3.98
CA ASP A 295 36.55 -29.33 5.12
C ASP A 295 38.08 -29.49 4.99
N ALA A 296 38.78 -28.64 4.24
CA ALA A 296 40.23 -28.72 4.09
C ALA A 296 40.88 -27.39 4.50
N ASP A 297 41.40 -27.37 5.71
CA ASP A 297 42.76 -26.88 6.07
C ASP A 297 42.78 -26.44 7.54
N PHE A 298 42.55 -27.41 8.43
CA PHE A 298 43.07 -27.36 9.80
C PHE A 298 44.40 -28.12 9.84
N ILE A 299 45.49 -27.51 9.37
CA ILE A 299 46.84 -27.85 9.83
C ILE A 299 47.66 -26.54 9.95
N VAL A 300 47.86 -26.16 11.22
CA VAL A 300 48.80 -25.19 11.83
C VAL A 300 48.52 -23.71 11.63
#